data_AF-A0A140L0M7-F1
#
_entry.id   AF-A0A140L0M7-F1
#
_cell.length_a   1.000
_cell.length_b   1.000
_cell.length_c   1.000
_cell.angle_alpha   90.00
_cell.angle_beta   90.00
_cell.angle_gamma   90.00
#
_symmetry.space_group_name_H-M   'P 1'
#
loop_
_entity.id
_entity.type
_entity.pdbx_description
1 polymer ?
#
loop_
_entity_poly.entity_id
_entity_poly.type
_entity_poly.pdbx_seq_one_letter_code
_entity_poly.pdbx_strand_id
1 'polypeptide(L)'
;MKRYTKVIRMTGYYFTKEFEKKKHHKNKVREIKEDTVAKFFLEGDTEVLVYFWESDREILITPESNPEDIKRYLGEKFLNK
;
A
#
# COMPACT_ATOMS: atom_id res chain seq x y z
N MET A 1 -4.72 -10.83 6.46
CA MET A 1 -4.08 -9.55 6.10
C MET A 1 -4.57 -9.09 4.74
N LYS A 2 -4.97 -7.82 4.65
CA LYS A 2 -5.32 -7.18 3.38
C LYS A 2 -4.03 -6.61 2.76
N ARG A 3 -3.91 -6.69 1.44
CA ARG A 3 -2.83 -6.03 0.70
C ARG A 3 -3.34 -4.79 0.00
N TYR A 4 -2.64 -3.68 0.17
CA TYR A 4 -2.76 -2.50 -0.69
C TYR A 4 -1.48 -2.32 -1.47
N THR A 5 -1.56 -1.60 -2.58
CA THR A 5 -0.39 -1.25 -3.39
C THR A 5 -0.26 0.26 -3.42
N LYS A 6 0.88 0.81 -3.00
CA LYS A 6 1.25 2.21 -3.21
C LYS A 6 2.00 2.29 -4.53
N VAL A 7 1.38 2.87 -5.54
CA VAL A 7 2.01 3.08 -6.85
C VAL A 7 2.68 4.45 -6.85
N ILE A 8 4.00 4.48 -6.97
CA ILE A 8 4.80 5.71 -7.07
C ILE A 8 5.07 6.00 -8.54
N ARG A 9 4.70 7.20 -8.98
CA ARG A 9 4.94 7.76 -10.31
C ARG A 9 5.73 9.07 -10.20
N MET A 10 6.19 9.59 -11.33
CA MET A 10 6.90 10.88 -11.37
C MET A 10 6.12 12.04 -10.73
N THR A 11 4.79 12.07 -10.91
CA THR A 11 3.94 13.19 -10.48
C THR A 11 3.28 12.99 -9.11
N GLY A 12 3.59 11.89 -8.42
CA GLY A 12 3.01 11.59 -7.11
C GLY A 12 2.77 10.10 -6.91
N TYR A 13 1.83 9.77 -6.03
CA TYR A 13 1.49 8.39 -5.75
C TYR A 13 -0.02 8.25 -5.50
N TYR A 14 -0.50 7.02 -5.63
CA TYR A 14 -1.86 6.65 -5.23
C TYR A 14 -1.85 5.24 -4.66
N PHE A 15 -2.84 4.94 -3.83
CA PHE A 15 -3.00 3.60 -3.29
C PHE A 15 -4.08 2.86 -4.06
N THR A 16 -3.88 1.57 -4.28
CA THR A 16 -4.89 0.68 -4.83
C THR A 16 -5.10 -0.54 -3.95
N LYS A 17 -6.25 -1.19 -4.15
CA LYS A 17 -6.51 -2.52 -3.65
C LYS A 17 -7.05 -3.38 -4.78
N GLU A 18 -6.53 -4.60 -4.86
CA GLU A 18 -7.08 -5.62 -5.74
C GLU A 18 -8.22 -6.36 -5.04
N PHE A 19 -9.36 -6.46 -5.72
CA PHE A 19 -10.52 -7.21 -5.26
C PHE A 19 -10.71 -8.42 -6.18
N GLU A 20 -10.57 -9.60 -5.60
CA GLU A 20 -10.80 -10.87 -6.29
C GLU A 20 -12.25 -10.98 -6.75
N LYS A 21 -12.45 -11.22 -8.06
CA LYS A 21 -13.79 -11.48 -8.61
C LYS A 21 -13.99 -12.98 -8.79
N LYS A 22 -14.97 -13.55 -8.09
CA LYS A 22 -15.31 -14.98 -8.19
C LYS A 22 -15.84 -15.45 -9.57
N LYS A 23 -16.20 -14.55 -10.50
CA LYS A 23 -16.93 -14.90 -11.74
C LYS A 23 -16.40 -14.30 -13.05
N HIS A 24 -15.41 -13.41 -13.04
CA HIS A 24 -14.90 -12.79 -14.28
C HIS A 24 -13.37 -12.76 -14.31
N HIS A 25 -12.83 -12.97 -15.50
CA HIS A 25 -11.42 -13.25 -15.84
C HIS A 25 -10.35 -12.20 -15.40
N LYS A 26 -10.73 -11.07 -14.77
CA LYS A 26 -9.78 -10.07 -14.23
C LYS A 26 -10.26 -9.48 -12.91
N ASN A 27 -9.33 -9.36 -11.95
CA ASN A 27 -9.57 -8.74 -10.65
C ASN A 27 -9.91 -7.25 -10.79
N LYS A 28 -10.75 -6.73 -9.88
CA LYS A 28 -11.09 -5.30 -9.86
C LYS A 28 -10.03 -4.56 -9.05
N VAL A 29 -9.26 -3.70 -9.70
CA VAL A 29 -8.38 -2.75 -9.00
C VAL A 29 -9.16 -1.46 -8.75
N ARG A 30 -9.10 -0.92 -7.53
CA ARG A 30 -9.67 0.40 -7.20
C ARG A 30 -8.66 1.22 -6.44
N GLU A 31 -8.69 2.53 -6.67
CA GLU A 31 -7.97 3.48 -5.83
C GLU A 31 -8.60 3.56 -4.43
N ILE A 32 -7.76 3.72 -3.43
CA ILE A 32 -8.12 3.79 -2.02
C ILE A 32 -7.49 5.07 -1.45
N LYS A 33 -8.24 5.76 -0.57
CA LYS A 33 -7.71 6.93 0.12
C LYS A 33 -6.59 6.52 1.07
N GLU A 34 -5.51 7.30 1.10
CA GLU A 34 -4.37 7.07 2.00
C GLU A 34 -4.80 6.89 3.46
N ASP A 35 -5.71 7.72 3.96
CA ASP A 35 -6.16 7.65 5.36
C ASP A 35 -6.83 6.31 5.69
N THR A 36 -7.48 5.68 4.70
CA THR A 36 -8.05 4.33 4.87
C THR A 36 -6.95 3.28 4.96
N VAL A 37 -5.90 3.40 4.14
CA VAL A 37 -4.76 2.47 4.19
C VAL A 37 -4.00 2.63 5.50
N ALA A 38 -3.73 3.87 5.92
CA ALA A 38 -3.05 4.18 7.17
C ALA A 38 -3.80 3.61 8.38
N LYS A 39 -5.12 3.80 8.44
CA LYS A 39 -5.96 3.21 9.49
C LYS A 39 -5.77 1.70 9.59
N PHE A 40 -5.94 0.97 8.49
CA PHE A 40 -5.84 -0.49 8.51
C PHE A 40 -4.42 -1.00 8.73
N PHE A 41 -3.41 -0.23 8.32
CA PHE A 41 -2.00 -0.54 8.57
C PHE A 41 -1.67 -0.43 10.06
N LEU A 42 -2.10 0.64 10.72
CA LEU A 42 -1.93 0.84 12.16
C LEU A 42 -2.69 -0.19 13.01
N GLU A 43 -3.83 -0.69 12.52
CA GLU A 43 -4.57 -1.80 13.15
C GLU A 43 -3.86 -3.16 13.03
N GLY A 44 -2.77 -3.27 12.26
CA GLY A 44 -2.00 -4.51 12.09
C GLY A 44 -2.60 -5.51 11.09
N ASP A 45 -3.74 -5.20 10.46
CA ASP A 45 -4.44 -6.13 9.53
C ASP A 45 -4.00 -5.94 8.07
N THR A 46 -2.93 -5.20 7.81
CA THR A 46 -2.61 -4.76 6.44
C THR A 46 -1.12 -4.66 6.16
N GLU A 47 -0.75 -5.12 4.97
CA GLU A 47 0.55 -4.91 4.33
C GLU A 47 0.41 -3.98 3.12
N VAL A 48 1.48 -3.24 2.81
CA VAL A 48 1.52 -2.31 1.66
C VAL A 48 2.67 -2.69 0.74
N LEU A 49 2.35 -3.04 -0.50
CA LEU A 49 3.33 -3.21 -1.57
C LEU A 49 3.62 -1.85 -2.21
N VAL A 50 4.84 -1.36 -2.09
CA VAL A 50 5.29 -0.12 -2.74
C VAL A 50 5.88 -0.46 -4.09
N TYR A 51 5.20 -0.02 -5.15
CA TYR A 51 5.58 -0.26 -6.54
C TYR A 51 6.10 1.02 -7.17
N PHE A 52 7.35 0.99 -7.65
CA PHE A 52 7.99 2.08 -8.38
C PHE A 52 7.75 1.90 -9.88
N TRP A 53 6.83 2.68 -10.44
CA TRP A 53 6.42 2.55 -11.86
C TRP A 53 7.60 2.67 -12.84
N GLU A 54 8.54 3.59 -12.58
CA GLU A 54 9.65 3.86 -13.49
C GLU A 54 10.72 2.75 -13.52
N SER A 55 10.92 2.05 -12.40
CA SER A 55 12.01 1.07 -12.25
C SER A 55 11.53 -0.37 -12.12
N ASP A 56 10.21 -0.59 -12.22
CA ASP A 56 9.53 -1.88 -12.01
C ASP A 56 9.96 -2.57 -10.71
N ARG A 57 10.29 -1.77 -9.68
CA ARG A 57 10.79 -2.26 -8.40
C ARG A 57 9.65 -2.33 -7.39
N GLU A 58 9.65 -3.40 -6.60
CA GLU A 58 8.67 -3.64 -5.56
C GLU A 58 9.32 -3.77 -4.18
N ILE A 59 8.69 -3.18 -3.16
CA ILE A 59 9.10 -3.30 -1.76
C ILE A 59 7.86 -3.55 -0.92
N LEU A 60 7.86 -4.62 -0.13
CA LEU A 60 6.76 -4.91 0.80
C LEU A 60 7.05 -4.25 2.15
N ILE A 61 6.11 -3.44 2.62
CA ILE A 61 6.14 -2.80 3.95
C ILE A 61 5.01 -3.36 4.80
N THR A 62 5.35 -3.83 5.98
CA THR A 62 4.43 -4.38 6.98
C THR A 62 4.43 -3.52 8.24
N PRO A 63 3.41 -3.64 9.13
CA PRO A 63 3.38 -2.92 10.40
C PRO A 63 4.56 -3.26 11.33
N GLU A 64 5.21 -4.40 11.10
CA GLU A 64 6.39 -4.89 11.83
C GLU A 64 7.71 -4.46 11.18
N SER A 65 7.67 -3.77 10.04
CA SER A 65 8.87 -3.25 9.38
C SER A 65 9.54 -2.16 10.22
N ASN A 66 10.81 -1.86 9.94
CA ASN A 66 11.52 -0.79 10.63
C ASN A 66 10.77 0.55 10.48
N PRO A 67 10.53 1.30 11.58
CA PRO A 67 9.91 2.62 11.52
C PRO A 67 10.55 3.58 10.50
N GLU A 68 11.85 3.50 10.27
CA GLU A 68 12.54 4.30 9.25
C GLU A 68 12.09 3.95 7.83
N ASP A 69 11.90 2.67 7.54
CA ASP A 69 11.40 2.20 6.25
C ASP A 69 9.92 2.55 6.07
N ILE A 70 9.11 2.38 7.12
CA ILE A 70 7.69 2.79 7.10
C ILE A 70 7.60 4.29 6.80
N LYS A 71 8.39 5.12 7.49
CA LYS A 71 8.45 6.56 7.27
C LYS A 71 8.90 6.90 5.85
N ARG A 72 9.97 6.25 5.37
CA ARG A 72 10.57 6.50 4.05
C ARG A 72 9.62 6.17 2.91
N TYR A 73 8.92 5.04 3.00
CA TYR A 73 8.14 4.51 1.88
C TYR A 73 6.66 4.84 1.97
N LEU A 74 6.07 4.88 3.18
CA LEU A 74 4.65 5.14 3.37
C LEU A 74 4.38 6.57 3.87
N GLY A 75 5.21 7.08 4.77
CA GLY A 75 5.11 8.41 5.36
C GLY A 75 4.79 8.37 6.86
N GLU A 76 4.83 9.54 7.52
CA GLU A 76 4.66 9.64 8.99
C GLU A 76 3.29 9.18 9.49
N LYS A 77 2.24 9.26 8.66
CA LYS A 77 0.89 8.80 9.01
C LYS A 77 0.80 7.29 9.29
N PHE A 78 1.79 6.51 8.87
CA PHE A 78 1.82 5.06 9.02
C PHE A 78 2.63 4.60 10.23
N LEU A 79 3.17 5.55 11.01
CA LEU A 79 3.85 5.27 12.27
C LEU A 79 2.84 5.29 13.41
N ASN A 80 2.88 4.27 14.26
CA ASN A 80 2.14 4.29 15.51
C ASN A 80 2.75 5.38 16.41
N LYS A 81 1.90 6.22 17.02
CA LYS A 81 2.34 7.30 17.91
C LYS A 81 2.94 6.76 19.21
#